data_AF-A0AAD4SQJ9-F1
#
_entry.id   AF-A0AAD4SQJ9-F1
#
_cell.length_a   1.000
_cell.length_b   1.000
_cell.length_c   1.000
_cell.angle_alpha   90.00
_cell.angle_beta   90.00
_cell.angle_gamma   90.00
#
_symmetry.space_group_name_H-M   'P 1'
#
loop_
_entity.id
_entity.type
_entity.pdbx_description
1 polymer ?
#
loop_
_entity_poly.entity_id
_entity_poly.type
_entity_poly.pdbx_seq_one_letter_code
_entity_poly.pdbx_strand_id
1 'polypeptide(L)'
;MSHFSVRISTVMSLLDSPVKIKENSIQFSMETEFCEFSPELEDHFEIFEHIRGFNVTIVTSANTQDETLSSWSGFFQQDGAQED
;
A
#
# COMPACT_ATOMS: atom_id res chain seq x y z
N MET A 1 -11.29 -5.86 0.36
CA MET A 1 -9.81 -5.81 0.50
C MET A 1 -9.12 -5.49 -0.82
N SER A 2 -9.38 -6.23 -1.90
CA SER A 2 -8.75 -6.00 -3.21
C SER A 2 -8.75 -4.54 -3.70
N HIS A 3 -9.89 -3.83 -3.62
CA HIS A 3 -9.98 -2.43 -4.08
C HIS A 3 -9.08 -1.46 -3.29
N PHE A 4 -9.00 -1.64 -1.96
CA PHE A 4 -8.08 -0.87 -1.12
C PHE A 4 -6.63 -1.25 -1.43
N SER A 5 -6.33 -2.54 -1.56
CA SER A 5 -4.99 -3.02 -1.90
C SER A 5 -4.50 -2.49 -3.25
N VAL A 6 -5.36 -2.46 -4.29
CA VAL A 6 -5.00 -1.91 -5.61
C VAL A 6 -4.67 -0.42 -5.52
N ARG A 7 -5.50 0.37 -4.82
CA ARG A 7 -5.24 1.80 -4.63
C ARG A 7 -3.96 2.04 -3.84
N ILE A 8 -3.74 1.30 -2.77
CA ILE A 8 -2.48 1.35 -2.01
C ILE A 8 -1.30 0.98 -2.91
N SER A 9 -1.44 -0.02 -3.78
CA SER A 9 -0.42 -0.42 -4.75
C SER A 9 -0.02 0.75 -5.63
N THR A 10 -1.00 1.38 -6.26
CA THR A 10 -0.77 2.51 -7.17
C THR A 10 -0.06 3.66 -6.45
N VAL A 11 -0.52 4.02 -5.25
CA VAL A 11 0.08 5.15 -4.53
C VAL A 11 1.47 4.81 -3.97
N MET A 12 1.68 3.59 -3.48
CA MET A 12 3.01 3.13 -3.03
C MET A 12 4.03 3.10 -4.17
N SER A 13 3.62 2.65 -5.38
CA SER A 13 4.46 2.68 -6.58
C SER A 13 4.80 4.09 -7.03
N LEU A 14 3.88 5.05 -6.90
CA LEU A 14 4.09 6.44 -7.33
C LEU A 14 5.03 7.22 -6.39
N LEU A 15 5.05 6.87 -5.11
CA LEU A 15 5.74 7.65 -4.07
C LEU A 15 7.04 7.02 -3.58
N ASP A 16 7.45 5.87 -4.13
CA ASP A 16 8.64 5.10 -3.71
C ASP A 16 8.76 4.97 -2.18
N SER A 17 7.60 4.80 -1.52
CA SER A 17 7.53 4.91 -0.06
C SER A 17 8.29 3.76 0.62
N PRO A 18 9.05 4.03 1.69
CA PRO A 18 9.82 2.99 2.38
C PRO A 18 8.89 1.97 3.06
N VAL A 19 9.00 0.72 2.63
CA VAL A 19 8.25 -0.40 3.18
C VAL A 19 9.14 -1.24 4.09
N LYS A 20 8.62 -1.64 5.25
CA LYS A 20 9.26 -2.59 6.18
C LYS A 20 8.59 -3.95 6.05
N ILE A 21 9.34 -4.93 5.56
CA ILE A 21 8.86 -6.31 5.43
C ILE A 21 9.35 -7.11 6.64
N LYS A 22 8.43 -7.85 7.26
CA LYS A 22 8.65 -8.80 8.34
C LYS A 22 8.08 -10.16 7.92
N GLU A 23 8.23 -11.17 8.78
CA GLU A 23 7.87 -12.57 8.52
C GLU A 23 6.57 -12.75 7.72
N ASN A 24 5.41 -12.40 8.28
CA ASN A 24 4.11 -12.48 7.60
C ASN A 24 3.43 -11.11 7.44
N SER A 25 4.20 -10.02 7.51
CA SER A 25 3.60 -8.68 7.49
C SER A 25 4.43 -7.63 6.79
N ILE A 26 3.72 -6.65 6.24
CA ILE A 26 4.26 -5.54 5.48
C ILE A 26 3.77 -4.28 6.16
N GLN A 27 4.69 -3.40 6.55
CA GLN A 27 4.40 -2.20 7.31
C GLN A 27 4.93 -0.97 6.58
N PHE A 28 4.09 0.05 6.43
CA PHE A 28 4.47 1.33 5.86
C PHE A 28 3.63 2.44 6.45
N SER A 29 4.11 3.67 6.30
CA SER A 29 3.38 4.87 6.71
C SER A 29 2.83 5.55 5.47
N MET A 30 1.55 5.93 5.51
CA MET A 30 0.92 6.78 4.52
C MET A 30 0.80 8.18 5.08
N GLU A 31 1.25 9.18 4.34
CA GLU A 31 1.04 10.58 4.67
C GLU A 31 -0.41 11.00 4.38
N THR A 32 -0.80 12.20 4.84
CA THR A 32 -2.15 12.72 4.56
C THR A 32 -2.39 13.05 3.10
N GLU A 33 -1.33 13.36 2.35
CA GLU A 33 -1.39 13.55 0.88
C GLU A 33 -1.99 12.31 0.18
N PHE A 34 -1.97 11.14 0.83
CA PHE A 34 -2.61 9.94 0.32
C PHE A 34 -4.15 10.03 0.29
N CYS A 35 -4.75 10.85 1.15
CA CYS A 35 -6.21 11.03 1.19
C CYS A 35 -6.73 11.69 -0.08
N GLU A 36 -5.89 12.46 -0.78
CA GLU A 36 -6.23 13.09 -2.06
C GLU A 36 -6.35 12.06 -3.20
N PHE A 37 -5.72 10.89 -3.09
CA PHE A 37 -5.79 9.84 -4.11
C PHE A 37 -7.00 8.90 -3.94
N SER A 38 -7.77 9.04 -2.86
CA SER A 38 -8.99 8.24 -2.64
C SER A 38 -10.20 9.17 -2.64
N PRO A 39 -11.07 9.15 -3.66
CA PRO A 39 -12.30 9.94 -3.69
C PRO A 39 -13.17 9.80 -2.42
N GLU A 40 -13.12 8.65 -1.76
CA GLU A 40 -13.84 8.40 -0.49
C GLU A 40 -13.24 9.16 0.71
N LEU A 41 -11.95 9.51 0.66
CA LEU A 41 -11.26 10.32 1.68
C LEU A 41 -11.25 11.81 1.30
N GLU A 42 -11.16 12.11 0.00
CA GLU A 42 -11.22 13.45 -0.56
C GLU A 42 -12.54 14.16 -0.21
N ASP A 43 -13.68 13.48 -0.34
CA ASP A 43 -15.02 14.02 -0.03
C ASP A 43 -15.22 14.36 1.47
N HIS A 44 -14.34 13.86 2.35
CA HIS A 44 -14.41 14.04 3.80
C HIS A 44 -13.12 14.56 4.42
N PHE A 45 -12.35 15.35 3.65
CA PHE A 45 -11.02 15.83 4.04
C PHE A 45 -10.99 16.60 5.37
N GLU A 46 -12.09 17.25 5.76
CA GLU A 46 -12.24 17.96 7.05
C GLU A 46 -11.95 17.06 8.27
N ILE A 47 -12.26 15.76 8.17
CA ILE A 47 -12.00 14.78 9.24
C ILE A 47 -10.51 14.44 9.32
N PHE A 48 -9.78 14.59 8.20
CA PHE A 48 -8.39 14.20 8.04
C PHE A 48 -7.39 15.36 8.19
N GLU A 49 -7.85 16.62 8.20
CA GLU A 49 -7.02 17.82 8.34
C GLU A 49 -6.10 17.78 9.58
N HIS A 50 -6.55 17.14 10.66
CA HIS A 50 -5.79 17.03 11.91
C HIS A 50 -5.00 15.74 12.05
N ILE A 51 -5.19 14.78 11.14
CA ILE A 51 -4.46 13.51 11.13
C ILE A 51 -3.12 13.78 10.44
N ARG A 52 -2.04 13.12 10.88
CA ARG A 52 -0.69 13.31 10.30
C ARG A 52 -0.27 12.17 9.35
N GLY A 53 -1.17 11.23 9.12
CA GLY A 53 -0.93 10.02 8.35
C GLY A 53 -1.40 8.76 9.07
N PHE A 54 -1.20 7.63 8.42
CA PHE A 54 -1.64 6.31 8.86
C PHE A 54 -0.48 5.34 8.88
N ASN A 55 -0.41 4.52 9.92
CA ASN A 55 0.46 3.34 9.90
C ASN A 55 -0.37 2.17 9.41
N VAL A 56 0.00 1.62 8.26
CA VAL A 56 -0.68 0.49 7.64
C VAL A 56 0.16 -0.75 7.90
N THR A 57 -0.50 -1.83 8.32
CA THR A 57 0.10 -3.16 8.44
C THR A 57 -0.76 -4.13 7.64
N ILE A 58 -0.19 -4.70 6.59
CA ILE A 58 -0.79 -5.79 5.83
C ILE A 58 -0.28 -7.09 6.44
N VAL A 59 -1.18 -7.92 6.95
CA VAL A 59 -0.86 -9.27 7.41
C VAL A 59 -1.19 -10.24 6.28
N THR A 60 -0.21 -11.06 5.91
CA THR A 60 -0.32 -12.04 4.84
C THR A 60 -0.45 -13.45 5.43
N SER A 61 -0.80 -14.41 4.59
CA SER A 61 -0.77 -15.84 4.93
C SER A 61 0.60 -16.48 4.76
N ALA A 62 1.63 -15.69 4.40
CA ALA A 62 2.98 -16.19 4.23
C ALA A 62 3.56 -16.63 5.58
N ASN A 63 4.43 -17.64 5.54
CA ASN A 63 5.06 -18.19 6.74
C ASN A 63 6.48 -17.66 6.95
N THR A 64 7.09 -17.09 5.90
CA THR A 64 8.46 -16.57 5.95
C THR A 64 8.55 -15.19 5.34
N GLN A 65 9.58 -14.43 5.75
CA GLN A 65 9.82 -13.09 5.22
C GLN A 65 10.05 -13.10 3.69
N ASP A 66 10.69 -14.14 3.15
CA ASP A 66 10.96 -14.30 1.72
C ASP A 66 9.67 -14.55 0.93
N GLU A 67 8.74 -15.34 1.47
CA GLU A 67 7.40 -15.52 0.89
C GLU A 67 6.60 -14.22 0.91
N THR A 68 6.67 -13.45 2.01
CA THR A 68 6.03 -12.13 2.10
C THR A 68 6.63 -11.15 1.09
N LEU A 69 7.95 -11.10 0.98
CA LEU A 69 8.66 -10.26 0.03
C LEU A 69 8.28 -10.61 -1.41
N SER A 70 8.25 -11.90 -1.74
CA SER A 70 7.89 -12.39 -3.07
C SER A 70 6.44 -12.06 -3.43
N SER A 71 5.53 -12.16 -2.47
CA SER A 71 4.12 -11.78 -2.64
C SER A 71 3.96 -10.27 -2.87
N TRP A 72 4.72 -9.47 -2.13
CA TRP A 72 4.73 -8.01 -2.25
C TRP A 72 5.30 -7.54 -3.59
N SER A 73 6.42 -8.11 -4.03
CA SER A 73 7.03 -7.75 -5.32
C SER A 73 6.13 -8.13 -6.50
N GLY A 74 5.51 -9.31 -6.46
CA GLY A 74 4.57 -9.75 -7.50
C GLY A 74 3.30 -8.91 -7.57
N PHE A 75 2.91 -8.28 -6.46
CA PHE A 75 1.75 -7.39 -6.39
C PHE A 75 1.97 -6.08 -7.19
N PHE A 76 3.19 -5.55 -7.22
CA PHE A 76 3.53 -4.33 -7.97
C PHE A 76 3.95 -4.55 -9.42
N GLN A 77 4.29 -5.78 -9.82
CA GLN A 77 4.79 -6.09 -11.16
C GLN A 77 3.69 -6.15 -12.26
N GLN A 78 2.43 -5.88 -11.95
CA GLN A 78 1.31 -6.07 -12.90
C GLN A 78 1.24 -5.07 -14.06
N ASP A 79 2.07 -4.03 -14.12
CA ASP A 79 2.05 -3.05 -15.23
C ASP A 79 3.19 -3.22 -16.27
N GLY A 80 3.98 -4.29 -16.21
CA GLY A 80 5.23 -4.37 -16.98
C GLY A 80 5.63 -5.72 -17.59
N ALA A 81 4.68 -6.62 -17.89
CA ALA A 81 4.97 -7.80 -18.72
C ALA A 81 3.69 -8.43 -19.29
N GLN A 82 3.12 -7.78 -20.30
CA GLN A 82 2.36 -8.50 -21.32
C GLN A 82 2.94 -8.09 -22.68
N GLU A 83 4.01 -8.79 -23.07
CA GLU A 83 4.44 -8.88 -24.46
C GLU A 83 4.39 -10.38 -24.82
N ASP A 84 3.35 -10.75 -25.58
CA ASP A 84 3.37 -11.91 -26.48
C ASP A 84 3.96 -11.46 -27.83
#